data_AF-A0A919NTJ1-F1
#
_entry.id   AF-A0A919NTJ1-F1
#
_cell.length_a   1.000
_cell.length_b   1.000
_cell.length_c   1.000
_cell.angle_alpha   90.00
_cell.angle_beta   90.00
_cell.angle_gamma   90.00
#
_symmetry.space_group_name_H-M   'P 1'
#
loop_
_entity.id
_entity.type
_entity.pdbx_description
1 polymer ?
#
loop_
_entity_poly.entity_id
_entity_poly.type
_entity_poly.pdbx_seq_one_letter_code
_entity_poly.pdbx_strand_id
1 'polypeptide(L)'
;MDTVESLASAVGVALNVGPGRDWTRIEQSLGGLTLPADYKRVVDGFPPGEFKALVRVLQPGSDDYLGDWESRLDDLRMWREDGDGTYPYPLYPEEGGLLPWATTPMAGIFFWLTEGEDPERWPVVLADKGFEEWQLRRQSMSEFLLEIIADPPLGLAELAGGDLATSPLFKPFPPRARALSPEGREEQIRRAGADFPVLPDESEALLAVVIGDGAGAAPTDWAGIAARSGVEFPPDYRRFYDALGPGVFCDITIVGPEAQDGWNLWDLLQTGRDRLIPSVPYVRFRPDAGGVIPWGSDAG
;
A
#
# COMPACT_ATOMS: atom_id res chain seq x y z
N MET A 1 9.42 24.01 -23.66
CA MET A 1 8.23 23.31 -24.17
C MET A 1 7.49 22.83 -22.95
N ASP A 2 6.18 23.01 -22.89
CA ASP A 2 5.41 22.67 -21.69
C ASP A 2 5.31 21.14 -21.55
N THR A 3 5.95 20.59 -20.52
CA THR A 3 6.05 19.14 -20.30
C THR A 3 4.71 18.53 -19.95
N VAL A 4 3.84 19.25 -19.23
CA VAL A 4 2.51 18.77 -18.84
C VAL A 4 1.57 18.71 -20.06
N GLU A 5 1.63 19.69 -20.96
CA GLU A 5 0.89 19.65 -22.23
C GLU A 5 1.38 18.51 -23.13
N SER A 6 2.70 18.30 -23.18
CA SER A 6 3.30 17.19 -23.94
C SER A 6 2.85 15.84 -23.37
N LEU A 7 2.80 15.73 -22.04
CA LEU A 7 2.30 14.56 -21.33
C LEU A 7 0.83 14.28 -21.67
N ALA A 8 -0.02 15.31 -21.60
CA ALA A 8 -1.45 15.21 -21.91
C ALA A 8 -1.70 14.76 -23.36
N SER A 9 -0.95 15.35 -24.30
CA SER A 9 -0.96 14.98 -25.71
C SER A 9 -0.52 13.52 -25.92
N ALA A 10 0.56 13.09 -25.27
CA ALA A 10 1.10 11.73 -25.39
C ALA A 10 0.11 10.66 -24.91
N VAL A 11 -0.64 10.93 -23.84
CA VAL A 11 -1.60 9.97 -23.29
C VAL A 11 -3.03 10.14 -23.81
N GLY A 12 -3.29 11.15 -24.64
CA GLY A 12 -4.60 11.43 -25.21
C GLY A 12 -5.63 11.96 -24.20
N VAL A 13 -5.19 12.65 -23.14
CA VAL A 13 -6.05 13.23 -22.11
C VAL A 13 -6.23 14.73 -22.38
N ALA A 14 -7.48 15.19 -22.38
CA ALA A 14 -7.77 16.62 -22.38
C ALA A 14 -7.69 17.16 -20.94
N LEU A 15 -6.80 18.12 -20.70
CA LEU A 15 -6.64 18.72 -19.38
C LEU A 15 -7.92 19.45 -18.95
N ASN A 16 -8.29 19.24 -17.69
CA ASN A 16 -9.33 20.01 -17.04
C ASN A 16 -8.86 21.46 -16.82
N VAL A 17 -9.73 22.41 -17.15
CA VAL A 17 -9.53 23.87 -16.97
C VAL A 17 -10.45 24.46 -15.90
N GLY A 18 -11.00 23.60 -15.03
CA GLY A 18 -11.84 24.01 -13.90
C GLY A 18 -11.06 24.79 -12.81
N PRO A 19 -11.76 25.30 -11.78
CA PRO A 19 -11.09 25.89 -10.64
C PRO A 19 -10.21 24.83 -9.98
N GLY A 20 -8.89 25.04 -10.01
CA GLY A 20 -7.91 24.18 -9.36
C GLY A 20 -8.08 24.15 -7.84
N ARG A 21 -7.23 23.37 -7.17
CA ARG A 21 -7.21 23.30 -5.70
C ARG A 21 -6.70 24.60 -5.08
N ASP A 22 -7.03 24.81 -3.80
CA ASP A 22 -6.39 25.86 -2.99
C ASP A 22 -4.99 25.40 -2.58
N TRP A 23 -4.04 25.53 -3.52
CA TRP A 23 -2.66 25.13 -3.32
C TRP A 23 -1.97 25.90 -2.20
N THR A 24 -2.36 27.15 -1.95
CA THR A 24 -1.82 27.92 -0.83
C THR A 24 -2.11 27.24 0.50
N ARG A 25 -3.33 26.70 0.68
CA ARG A 25 -3.69 25.97 1.89
C ARG A 25 -2.97 24.63 2.01
N ILE A 26 -2.81 23.91 0.89
CA ILE A 26 -2.07 22.63 0.85
C ILE A 26 -0.58 22.84 1.17
N GLU A 27 0.06 23.86 0.58
CA GLU A 27 1.47 24.20 0.84
C GLU A 27 1.68 24.69 2.29
N GLN A 28 0.69 25.36 2.88
CA GLN A 28 0.71 25.71 4.31
C GLN A 28 0.68 24.46 5.21
N SER A 29 -0.03 23.39 4.82
CA SER A 29 -0.03 22.13 5.57
C SER A 29 1.36 21.47 5.57
N LEU A 30 2.20 21.78 4.58
CA LEU A 30 3.61 21.38 4.48
C LEU A 30 4.58 22.39 5.13
N GLY A 31 4.11 23.21 6.07
CA GLY A 31 4.94 24.21 6.75
C GLY A 31 5.35 25.38 5.85
N GLY A 32 4.62 25.64 4.76
CA GLY A 32 4.90 26.71 3.81
C GLY A 32 5.84 26.30 2.67
N LEU A 33 6.12 25.01 2.52
CA LEU A 33 6.89 24.47 1.42
C LEU A 33 6.12 24.62 0.10
N THR A 34 6.71 25.30 -0.89
CA THR A 34 6.10 25.46 -2.22
C THR A 34 6.28 24.19 -3.05
N LEU A 35 5.21 23.67 -3.63
CA LEU A 35 5.26 22.47 -4.46
C LEU A 35 5.59 22.80 -5.93
N PRO A 36 6.22 21.86 -6.67
CA PRO A 36 6.50 22.03 -8.10
C PRO A 36 5.24 22.37 -8.90
N ALA A 37 5.36 23.30 -9.86
CA ALA A 37 4.25 23.76 -10.69
C ALA A 37 3.71 22.66 -11.61
N ASP A 38 4.58 21.76 -12.08
CA ASP A 38 4.21 20.64 -12.93
C ASP A 38 3.28 19.65 -12.20
N TYR A 39 3.56 19.34 -10.93
CA TYR A 39 2.69 18.53 -10.08
C TYR A 39 1.32 19.16 -9.91
N LYS A 40 1.27 20.45 -9.56
CA LYS A 40 0.00 21.16 -9.36
C LYS A 40 -0.87 21.09 -10.60
N ARG A 41 -0.27 21.25 -11.78
CA ARG A 41 -0.97 21.15 -13.08
C ARG A 41 -1.37 19.72 -13.43
N VAL A 42 -0.55 18.72 -13.14
CA VAL A 42 -0.94 17.31 -13.34
C VAL A 42 -2.14 16.97 -12.46
N VAL A 43 -2.10 17.36 -11.19
CA VAL A 43 -3.12 17.05 -10.19
C VAL A 43 -4.43 17.79 -10.45
N ASP A 44 -4.40 19.03 -10.94
CA ASP A 44 -5.60 19.78 -11.30
C ASP A 44 -6.14 19.46 -12.70
N GLY A 45 -5.25 19.14 -13.63
CA GLY A 45 -5.57 18.95 -15.05
C GLY A 45 -5.95 17.52 -15.44
N PHE A 46 -5.29 16.50 -14.87
CA PHE A 46 -5.60 15.10 -15.19
C PHE A 46 -6.70 14.57 -14.26
N PRO A 47 -7.57 13.67 -14.75
CA PRO A 47 -8.35 12.85 -13.84
C PRO A 47 -7.40 11.99 -12.98
N PRO A 48 -7.77 11.61 -11.75
CA PRO A 48 -6.98 10.66 -10.97
C PRO A 48 -6.79 9.35 -11.74
N GLY A 49 -5.58 8.81 -11.75
CA GLY A 49 -5.26 7.61 -12.53
C GLY A 49 -3.82 7.14 -12.37
N GLU A 50 -3.47 6.15 -13.19
CA GLU A 50 -2.13 5.57 -13.26
C GLU A 50 -1.51 5.77 -14.65
N PHE A 51 -0.25 6.20 -14.69
CA PHE A 51 0.56 6.32 -15.91
C PHE A 51 1.31 5.01 -16.14
N LYS A 52 1.19 4.46 -17.35
CA LYS A 52 1.87 3.24 -17.82
C LYS A 52 1.70 2.04 -16.87
N ALA A 53 0.59 1.96 -16.13
CA ALA A 53 0.38 0.97 -15.06
C ALA A 53 1.50 0.93 -13.99
N LEU A 54 2.28 2.01 -13.85
CA LEU A 54 3.44 2.07 -12.96
C LEU A 54 3.33 3.20 -11.96
N VAL A 55 2.94 4.41 -12.39
CA VAL A 55 2.99 5.60 -11.52
C VAL A 55 1.59 6.08 -11.19
N ARG A 56 1.26 6.06 -9.89
CA ARG A 56 0.00 6.56 -9.33
C ARG A 56 0.27 7.86 -8.59
N VAL A 57 -0.03 8.99 -9.22
CA VAL A 57 0.19 10.31 -8.64
C VAL A 57 -0.71 10.52 -7.44
N LEU A 58 -0.11 10.87 -6.30
CA LEU A 58 -0.84 11.15 -5.06
C LEU A 58 -1.77 12.33 -5.28
N GLN A 59 -2.98 12.22 -4.72
CA GLN A 59 -3.98 13.28 -4.78
C GLN A 59 -4.09 13.86 -3.37
N PRO A 60 -3.64 15.10 -3.15
CA PRO A 60 -3.73 15.73 -1.83
C PRO A 60 -5.20 15.98 -1.48
N GLY A 61 -5.48 16.07 -0.19
CA GLY A 61 -6.75 16.55 0.34
C GLY A 61 -7.00 18.03 -0.02
N SER A 62 -8.13 18.56 0.43
CA SER A 62 -8.50 19.97 0.20
C SER A 62 -7.57 20.97 0.88
N ASP A 63 -6.97 20.56 2.00
CA ASP A 63 -6.24 21.41 2.93
C ASP A 63 -5.10 20.67 3.64
N ASP A 64 -4.82 19.45 3.20
CA ASP A 64 -3.77 18.59 3.74
C ASP A 64 -3.13 17.79 2.60
N TYR A 65 -1.82 18.00 2.41
CA TYR A 65 -1.04 17.26 1.43
C TYR A 65 -0.81 15.81 1.84
N LEU A 66 -0.43 15.58 3.10
CA LEU A 66 0.08 14.27 3.53
C LEU A 66 -1.06 13.31 3.81
N GLY A 67 -2.09 13.71 4.56
CA GLY A 67 -3.14 12.79 4.99
C GLY A 67 -2.55 11.52 5.59
N ASP A 68 -2.90 10.36 5.03
CA ASP A 68 -2.40 9.05 5.50
C ASP A 68 -0.86 8.90 5.34
N TRP A 69 -0.20 9.74 4.54
CA TRP A 69 1.26 9.71 4.38
C TRP A 69 2.03 10.25 5.57
N GLU A 70 1.39 11.01 6.46
CA GLU A 70 2.05 11.48 7.69
C GLU A 70 2.49 10.28 8.54
N SER A 71 1.54 9.37 8.85
CA SER A 71 1.84 8.13 9.56
C SER A 71 2.84 7.26 8.81
N ARG A 72 2.74 7.19 7.47
CA ARG A 72 3.69 6.40 6.68
C ARG A 72 5.12 6.95 6.76
N LEU A 73 5.30 8.27 6.76
CA LEU A 73 6.61 8.89 6.95
C LEU A 73 7.17 8.66 8.37
N ASP A 74 6.29 8.61 9.38
CA ASP A 74 6.69 8.23 10.74
C ASP A 74 7.21 6.78 10.78
N ASP A 75 6.53 5.84 10.13
CA ASP A 75 6.97 4.45 10.02
C ASP A 75 8.34 4.35 9.33
N LEU A 76 8.53 5.07 8.22
CA LEU A 76 9.82 5.10 7.51
C LEU A 76 10.96 5.66 8.37
N ARG A 77 10.69 6.68 9.20
CA ARG A 77 11.69 7.22 10.14
C ARG A 77 12.03 6.20 11.23
N MET A 78 11.03 5.49 11.75
CA MET A 78 11.23 4.41 12.73
C MET A 78 12.08 3.27 12.15
N TRP A 79 11.73 2.74 10.98
CA TRP A 79 12.49 1.68 10.32
C TRP A 79 13.94 2.08 10.02
N ARG A 80 14.16 3.35 9.65
CA ARG A 80 15.51 3.90 9.52
C ARG A 80 16.30 3.87 10.82
N GLU A 81 15.68 4.21 11.94
CA GLU A 81 16.32 4.21 13.26
C GLU A 81 16.65 2.79 13.74
N ASP A 82 15.77 1.83 13.44
CA ASP A 82 15.96 0.41 13.78
C ASP A 82 16.95 -0.32 12.85
N GLY A 83 17.25 0.26 11.69
CA GLY A 83 18.18 -0.31 10.69
C GLY A 83 17.53 -1.31 9.72
N ASP A 84 16.20 -1.30 9.63
CA ASP A 84 15.40 -2.15 8.75
C ASP A 84 15.34 -1.56 7.33
N GLY A 85 16.48 -1.66 6.63
CA GLY A 85 16.68 -1.17 5.28
C GLY A 85 17.86 -0.21 5.15
N THR A 86 18.11 0.27 3.93
CA THR A 86 19.17 1.25 3.67
C THR A 86 18.51 2.59 3.39
N TYR A 87 18.50 3.53 4.34
CA TYR A 87 17.89 4.85 4.14
C TYR A 87 18.97 5.91 3.91
N PRO A 88 19.35 6.20 2.65
CA PRO A 88 20.43 7.14 2.35
C PRO A 88 20.01 8.61 2.43
N TYR A 89 18.73 8.92 2.60
CA TYR A 89 18.18 10.27 2.57
C TYR A 89 17.42 10.64 3.86
N PRO A 90 17.41 11.92 4.25
CA PRO A 90 16.47 12.41 5.26
C PRO A 90 15.02 12.28 4.77
N LEU A 91 14.06 12.24 5.70
CA LEU A 91 12.64 12.11 5.40
C LEU A 91 11.91 13.40 5.83
N TYR A 92 11.00 13.93 5.00
CA TYR A 92 10.23 15.12 5.37
C TYR A 92 9.57 14.93 6.74
N PRO A 93 9.62 15.92 7.67
CA PRO A 93 10.01 17.33 7.48
C PRO A 93 11.48 17.66 7.78
N GLU A 94 12.38 16.68 7.84
CA GLU A 94 13.82 16.95 7.95
C GLU A 94 14.32 17.83 6.79
N GLU A 95 15.37 18.62 7.03
CA GLU A 95 15.95 19.49 5.99
C GLU A 95 16.43 18.67 4.80
N GLY A 96 15.97 19.03 3.60
CA GLY A 96 16.25 18.27 2.38
C GLY A 96 15.56 16.90 2.32
N GLY A 97 14.56 16.67 3.17
CA GLY A 97 13.87 15.40 3.31
C GLY A 97 13.10 14.96 2.07
N LEU A 98 12.90 13.65 1.95
CA LEU A 98 12.06 13.07 0.90
C LEU A 98 10.58 13.35 1.17
N LEU A 99 9.89 13.93 0.18
CA LEU A 99 8.44 14.17 0.19
C LEU A 99 7.75 13.26 -0.85
N PRO A 100 6.84 12.36 -0.46
CA PRO A 100 6.20 11.44 -1.39
C PRO A 100 5.24 12.16 -2.35
N TRP A 101 5.22 11.75 -3.61
CA TRP A 101 4.32 12.32 -4.64
C TRP A 101 3.64 11.29 -5.54
N ALA A 102 4.14 10.05 -5.59
CA ALA A 102 3.48 8.94 -6.27
C ALA A 102 3.83 7.59 -5.65
N THR A 103 3.03 6.58 -5.98
CA THR A 103 3.31 5.18 -5.66
C THR A 103 3.30 4.30 -6.90
N THR A 104 3.84 3.10 -6.74
CA THR A 104 3.68 2.01 -7.70
C THR A 104 2.62 1.03 -7.24
N PRO A 105 2.06 0.18 -8.14
CA PRO A 105 1.17 -0.90 -7.75
C PRO A 105 1.78 -1.87 -6.75
N MET A 106 3.10 -2.07 -6.78
CA MET A 106 3.84 -2.98 -5.91
C MET A 106 4.47 -2.28 -4.70
N ALA A 107 3.80 -1.24 -4.16
CA ALA A 107 4.18 -0.53 -2.95
C ALA A 107 5.54 0.21 -2.97
N GLY A 108 6.15 0.39 -4.15
CA GLY A 108 7.25 1.34 -4.33
C GLY A 108 6.77 2.78 -4.24
N ILE A 109 7.67 3.70 -3.89
CA ILE A 109 7.34 5.10 -3.63
C ILE A 109 8.24 6.03 -4.42
N PHE A 110 7.64 7.01 -5.07
CA PHE A 110 8.35 8.14 -5.66
C PHE A 110 8.29 9.35 -4.72
N PHE A 111 9.45 9.92 -4.49
CA PHE A 111 9.67 11.09 -3.66
C PHE A 111 10.27 12.22 -4.49
N TRP A 112 10.07 13.45 -4.03
CA TRP A 112 10.97 14.55 -4.32
C TRP A 112 12.00 14.62 -3.22
N LEU A 113 13.27 14.77 -3.58
CA LEU A 113 14.28 15.22 -2.63
C LEU A 113 14.17 16.74 -2.57
N THR A 114 13.68 17.28 -1.44
CA THR A 114 13.41 18.73 -1.31
C THR A 114 14.69 19.53 -1.07
N GLU A 115 15.71 19.31 -1.91
CA GLU A 115 17.01 19.97 -1.84
C GLU A 115 16.98 21.36 -2.48
N GLY A 116 17.51 22.36 -1.77
CA GLY A 116 17.56 23.74 -2.25
C GLY A 116 16.22 24.48 -2.24
N GLU A 117 16.26 25.75 -2.66
CA GLU A 117 15.13 26.68 -2.55
C GLU A 117 14.16 26.63 -3.73
N ASP A 118 14.56 26.05 -4.87
CA ASP A 118 13.77 26.03 -6.11
C ASP A 118 13.06 24.68 -6.28
N PRO A 119 11.74 24.58 -6.00
CA PRO A 119 11.01 23.32 -6.10
C PRO A 119 10.96 22.76 -7.52
N GLU A 120 11.11 23.60 -8.54
CA GLU A 120 11.14 23.16 -9.95
C GLU A 120 12.39 22.33 -10.27
N ARG A 121 13.38 22.30 -9.38
CA ARG A 121 14.64 21.56 -9.54
C ARG A 121 14.76 20.35 -8.64
N TRP A 122 13.74 20.05 -7.82
CA TRP A 122 13.80 18.89 -6.95
C TRP A 122 13.88 17.60 -7.76
N PRO A 123 14.90 16.78 -7.55
CA PRO A 123 15.04 15.53 -8.27
C PRO A 123 14.03 14.50 -7.74
N VAL A 124 13.66 13.57 -8.62
CA VAL A 124 12.83 12.41 -8.28
C VAL A 124 13.72 11.34 -7.66
N VAL A 125 13.30 10.80 -6.53
CA VAL A 125 13.90 9.62 -5.89
C VAL A 125 12.86 8.51 -5.88
N LEU A 126 13.24 7.32 -6.34
CA LEU A 126 12.42 6.12 -6.26
C LEU A 126 13.00 5.19 -5.20
N ALA A 127 12.14 4.68 -4.33
CA ALA A 127 12.41 3.55 -3.47
C ALA A 127 11.57 2.35 -3.90
N ASP A 128 12.17 1.17 -3.88
CA ASP A 128 11.44 -0.08 -4.01
C ASP A 128 10.60 -0.36 -2.75
N LYS A 129 9.85 -1.45 -2.74
CA LYS A 129 8.95 -1.79 -1.62
C LYS A 129 9.70 -2.10 -0.31
N GLY A 130 10.92 -2.61 -0.41
CA GLY A 130 11.75 -3.00 0.72
C GLY A 130 12.66 -1.90 1.24
N PHE A 131 12.71 -0.74 0.57
CA PHE A 131 13.65 0.34 0.86
C PHE A 131 15.12 -0.12 0.85
N GLU A 132 15.41 -1.12 0.03
CA GLU A 132 16.75 -1.67 -0.19
C GLU A 132 17.42 -1.00 -1.40
N GLU A 133 16.62 -0.68 -2.42
CA GLU A 133 17.10 -0.04 -3.65
C GLU A 133 16.55 1.36 -3.82
N TRP A 134 17.46 2.31 -4.05
CA TRP A 134 17.16 3.72 -4.22
C TRP A 134 17.72 4.25 -5.53
N GLN A 135 16.88 4.93 -6.30
CA GLN A 135 17.25 5.49 -7.60
C GLN A 135 17.00 6.99 -7.63
N LEU A 136 18.08 7.77 -7.71
CA LEU A 136 18.02 9.22 -7.91
C LEU A 136 17.94 9.56 -9.41
N ARG A 137 16.98 10.40 -9.78
CA ARG A 137 16.79 10.93 -11.13
C ARG A 137 16.76 12.46 -11.07
N ARG A 138 17.76 13.10 -11.69
CA ARG A 138 17.88 14.56 -11.74
C ARG A 138 17.03 15.16 -12.85
N GLN A 139 15.73 15.03 -12.70
CA GLN A 139 14.71 15.57 -13.60
C GLN A 139 13.45 15.92 -12.81
N SER A 140 12.62 16.79 -13.38
CA SER A 140 11.30 17.10 -12.82
C SER A 140 10.35 15.89 -12.88
N MET A 141 9.25 15.96 -12.14
CA MET A 141 8.26 14.89 -12.10
C MET A 141 7.64 14.66 -13.49
N SER A 142 7.29 15.73 -14.20
CA SER A 142 6.69 15.64 -15.53
C SER A 142 7.66 15.13 -16.61
N GLU A 143 8.95 15.46 -16.53
CA GLU A 143 9.98 14.88 -17.40
C GLU A 143 10.11 13.36 -17.17
N PHE A 144 10.10 12.94 -15.89
CA PHE A 144 10.15 11.52 -15.54
C PHE A 144 8.92 10.75 -16.02
N LEU A 145 7.72 11.32 -15.91
CA LEU A 145 6.50 10.71 -16.46
C LEU A 145 6.58 10.54 -17.98
N LEU A 146 7.12 11.54 -18.70
CA LEU A 146 7.32 11.46 -20.15
C LEU A 146 8.32 10.37 -20.52
N GLU A 147 9.41 10.22 -19.78
CA GLU A 147 10.38 9.13 -19.94
C GLU A 147 9.68 7.77 -19.81
N ILE A 148 8.92 7.56 -18.73
CA ILE A 148 8.19 6.30 -18.48
C ILE A 148 7.20 5.97 -19.61
N ILE A 149 6.50 6.97 -20.13
CA ILE A 149 5.51 6.77 -21.19
C ILE A 149 6.19 6.38 -22.51
N ALA A 150 7.33 7.01 -22.81
CA ALA A 150 8.08 6.77 -24.04
C ALA A 150 8.76 5.40 -24.01
N ASP A 151 9.56 5.14 -22.96
CA ASP A 151 10.27 3.88 -22.74
C ASP A 151 10.64 3.75 -21.26
N PRO A 152 9.93 2.90 -20.48
CA PRO A 152 10.24 2.73 -19.07
C PRO A 152 11.69 2.27 -18.86
N PRO A 153 12.46 2.93 -17.98
CA PRO A 153 13.79 2.48 -17.61
C PRO A 153 13.81 1.02 -17.16
N LEU A 154 14.89 0.30 -17.51
CA LEU A 154 15.15 -1.04 -17.00
C LEU A 154 15.08 -1.06 -15.46
N GLY A 155 14.42 -2.07 -14.90
CA GLY A 155 14.20 -2.23 -13.46
C GLY A 155 12.86 -1.69 -12.94
N LEU A 156 12.18 -0.79 -13.67
CA LEU A 156 10.86 -0.30 -13.22
C LEU A 156 9.71 -1.27 -13.49
N ALA A 157 9.89 -2.22 -14.43
CA ALA A 157 8.86 -3.21 -14.75
C ALA A 157 8.50 -4.10 -13.56
N GLU A 158 9.46 -4.40 -12.69
CA GLU A 158 9.24 -5.20 -11.48
C GLU A 158 8.31 -4.50 -10.48
N LEU A 159 8.29 -3.17 -10.51
CA LEU A 159 7.41 -2.35 -9.65
C LEU A 159 6.00 -2.17 -10.22
N ALA A 160 5.79 -2.49 -11.50
CA ALA A 160 4.51 -2.32 -12.19
C ALA A 160 3.50 -3.44 -11.89
N GLY A 161 3.95 -4.56 -11.30
CA GLY A 161 3.11 -5.73 -11.05
C GLY A 161 2.60 -6.41 -12.34
N GLY A 162 3.20 -6.13 -13.50
CA GLY A 162 2.77 -6.63 -14.81
C GLY A 162 3.62 -6.12 -15.99
N ASP A 163 3.23 -6.50 -17.21
CA ASP A 163 3.93 -6.10 -18.44
C ASP A 163 3.64 -4.65 -18.84
N LEU A 164 4.66 -3.80 -18.78
CA LEU A 164 4.60 -2.40 -19.18
C LEU A 164 4.44 -2.19 -20.69
N ALA A 165 4.90 -3.13 -21.52
CA ALA A 165 4.90 -2.97 -22.97
C ALA A 165 3.47 -2.89 -23.54
N THR A 166 2.56 -3.70 -22.98
CA THR A 166 1.15 -3.76 -23.39
C THR A 166 0.23 -2.87 -22.55
N SER A 167 0.75 -2.27 -21.47
CA SER A 167 -0.03 -1.43 -20.57
C SER A 167 -0.45 -0.11 -21.21
N PRO A 168 -1.68 0.38 -20.95
CA PRO A 168 -2.14 1.68 -21.42
C PRO A 168 -1.25 2.80 -20.88
N LEU A 169 -0.99 3.82 -21.69
CA LEU A 169 -0.15 4.96 -21.29
C LEU A 169 -0.74 5.74 -20.11
N PHE A 170 -2.07 5.82 -20.05
CA PHE A 170 -2.79 6.35 -18.91
C PHE A 170 -4.09 5.58 -18.71
N LYS A 171 -4.41 5.27 -17.45
CA LYS A 171 -5.66 4.62 -17.06
C LYS A 171 -6.29 5.41 -15.91
N PRO A 172 -7.42 6.10 -16.14
CA PRO A 172 -8.11 6.80 -15.08
C PRO A 172 -8.65 5.79 -14.06
N PHE A 173 -8.57 6.16 -12.77
CA PHE A 173 -9.24 5.39 -11.73
C PHE A 173 -10.75 5.55 -11.86
N PRO A 174 -11.53 4.50 -11.52
CA PRO A 174 -12.96 4.68 -11.37
C PRO A 174 -13.21 5.82 -10.37
N PRO A 175 -14.26 6.63 -10.56
CA PRO A 175 -14.63 7.65 -9.59
C PRO A 175 -14.64 7.01 -8.20
N ARG A 176 -13.96 7.63 -7.22
CA ARG A 176 -13.95 7.12 -5.84
C ARG A 176 -15.40 6.80 -5.47
N ALA A 177 -15.68 5.52 -5.23
CA ALA A 177 -16.99 5.11 -4.78
C ALA A 177 -17.31 5.94 -3.54
N ARG A 178 -18.50 6.55 -3.52
CA ARG A 178 -18.93 7.37 -2.39
C ARG A 178 -18.69 6.55 -1.12
N ALA A 179 -17.97 7.13 -0.15
CA ALA A 179 -17.71 6.45 1.11
C ALA A 179 -19.02 5.87 1.62
N LEU A 180 -19.06 4.54 1.75
CA LEU A 180 -20.26 3.87 2.22
C LEU A 180 -20.58 4.39 3.62
N SER A 181 -21.87 4.59 3.89
CA SER A 181 -22.33 4.82 5.26
C SER A 181 -21.87 3.66 6.15
N PRO A 182 -21.80 3.84 7.48
CA PRO A 182 -21.53 2.73 8.39
C PRO A 182 -22.40 1.49 8.10
N GLU A 183 -23.70 1.70 7.85
CA GLU A 183 -24.65 0.65 7.45
C GLU A 183 -24.29 0.02 6.09
N GLY A 184 -23.87 0.84 5.12
CA GLY A 184 -23.42 0.36 3.82
C GLY A 184 -22.13 -0.46 3.89
N ARG A 185 -21.20 -0.10 4.79
CA ARG A 185 -19.99 -0.89 5.07
C ARG A 185 -20.36 -2.21 5.75
N GLU A 186 -21.27 -2.20 6.72
CA GLU A 186 -21.76 -3.41 7.39
C GLU A 186 -22.48 -4.35 6.41
N GLU A 187 -23.31 -3.81 5.51
CA GLU A 187 -23.92 -4.55 4.40
C GLU A 187 -22.86 -5.12 3.45
N GLN A 188 -21.84 -4.34 3.09
CA GLN A 188 -20.77 -4.81 2.22
C GLN A 188 -19.96 -5.95 2.86
N ILE A 189 -19.58 -5.81 4.13
CA ILE A 189 -18.90 -6.87 4.89
C ILE A 189 -19.79 -8.13 4.95
N ARG A 190 -21.09 -7.96 5.21
CA ARG A 190 -22.04 -9.08 5.25
C ARG A 190 -22.17 -9.78 3.90
N ARG A 191 -22.26 -9.03 2.80
CA ARG A 191 -22.31 -9.58 1.43
C ARG A 191 -21.00 -10.26 1.05
N ALA A 192 -19.86 -9.64 1.35
CA ALA A 192 -18.55 -10.22 1.09
C ALA A 192 -18.37 -11.57 1.81
N GLY A 193 -18.91 -11.71 3.03
CA GLY A 193 -18.93 -12.98 3.75
C GLY A 193 -19.98 -13.98 3.25
N ALA A 194 -21.14 -13.52 2.77
CA ALA A 194 -22.26 -14.37 2.35
C ALA A 194 -22.11 -14.91 0.91
N ASP A 195 -21.55 -14.11 0.01
CA ASP A 195 -21.36 -14.44 -1.42
C ASP A 195 -19.95 -14.97 -1.70
N PHE A 196 -19.15 -15.26 -0.67
CA PHE A 196 -17.82 -15.84 -0.87
C PHE A 196 -17.99 -17.25 -1.44
N PRO A 197 -17.60 -17.52 -2.70
CA PRO A 197 -17.71 -18.85 -3.25
C PRO A 197 -16.82 -19.78 -2.42
N VAL A 198 -17.36 -20.91 -1.97
CA VAL A 198 -16.53 -22.00 -1.45
C VAL A 198 -15.75 -22.54 -2.65
N LEU A 199 -14.53 -22.03 -2.81
CA LEU A 199 -13.59 -22.54 -3.82
C LEU A 199 -13.19 -23.97 -3.45
N PRO A 200 -12.77 -24.78 -4.44
CA PRO A 200 -12.14 -26.06 -4.16
C PRO A 200 -10.97 -25.89 -3.19
N ASP A 201 -10.78 -26.88 -2.31
CA ASP A 201 -9.66 -26.91 -1.37
C ASP A 201 -8.36 -27.21 -2.12
N GLU A 202 -7.58 -26.15 -2.39
CA GLU A 202 -6.29 -26.21 -3.08
C GLU A 202 -5.09 -26.32 -2.10
N SER A 203 -5.35 -26.61 -0.82
CA SER A 203 -4.30 -26.64 0.21
C SER A 203 -3.20 -27.66 -0.10
N GLU A 204 -3.55 -28.81 -0.69
CA GLU A 204 -2.53 -29.82 -1.06
C GLU A 204 -1.61 -29.33 -2.18
N ALA A 205 -2.15 -28.64 -3.18
CA ALA A 205 -1.35 -28.08 -4.25
C ALA A 205 -0.40 -27.00 -3.72
N LEU A 206 -0.88 -26.14 -2.82
CA LEU A 206 -0.05 -25.14 -2.14
C LEU A 206 1.06 -25.81 -1.31
N LEU A 207 0.71 -26.78 -0.47
CA LEU A 207 1.68 -27.47 0.39
C LEU A 207 2.72 -28.26 -0.41
N ALA A 208 2.34 -28.86 -1.53
CA ALA A 208 3.28 -29.55 -2.42
C ALA A 208 4.32 -28.58 -3.01
N VAL A 209 3.92 -27.36 -3.34
CA VAL A 209 4.84 -26.31 -3.82
C VAL A 209 5.75 -25.81 -2.72
N VAL A 210 5.22 -25.61 -1.50
CA VAL A 210 5.95 -24.97 -0.40
C VAL A 210 6.89 -25.94 0.33
N ILE A 211 6.44 -27.15 0.62
CA ILE A 211 7.18 -28.13 1.45
C ILE A 211 8.06 -29.04 0.59
N GLY A 212 7.66 -29.32 -0.65
CA GLY A 212 8.29 -30.37 -1.45
C GLY A 212 8.30 -31.71 -0.71
N ASP A 213 9.48 -32.32 -0.53
CA ASP A 213 9.68 -33.59 0.21
C ASP A 213 9.99 -33.39 1.71
N GLY A 214 9.82 -32.17 2.25
CA GLY A 214 10.09 -31.85 3.66
C GLY A 214 9.12 -32.51 4.65
N ALA A 215 9.58 -32.73 5.87
CA ALA A 215 8.71 -33.17 6.97
C ALA A 215 7.94 -31.96 7.54
N GLY A 216 6.61 -32.03 7.58
CA GLY A 216 5.75 -30.99 8.13
C GLY A 216 5.90 -30.79 9.65
N ALA A 217 5.30 -29.73 10.16
CA ALA A 217 5.27 -29.39 11.58
C ALA A 217 4.52 -30.45 12.44
N ALA A 218 4.59 -30.29 13.76
CA ALA A 218 3.94 -31.22 14.69
C ALA A 218 2.40 -31.06 14.65
N PRO A 219 1.62 -32.16 14.74
CA PRO A 219 0.16 -32.10 14.72
C PRO A 219 -0.39 -31.27 15.89
N THR A 220 -1.31 -30.35 15.59
CA THR A 220 -1.95 -29.49 16.58
C THR A 220 -3.24 -30.14 17.12
N ASP A 221 -3.53 -29.98 18.43
CA ASP A 221 -4.78 -30.43 19.04
C ASP A 221 -5.95 -29.48 18.69
N TRP A 222 -6.41 -29.55 17.43
CA TRP A 222 -7.51 -28.73 16.94
C TRP A 222 -8.82 -28.96 17.69
N ALA A 223 -9.08 -30.19 18.13
CA ALA A 223 -10.30 -30.53 18.86
C ALA A 223 -10.31 -29.86 20.25
N GLY A 224 -9.18 -29.88 20.95
CA GLY A 224 -9.02 -29.16 22.22
C GLY A 224 -9.12 -27.64 22.04
N ILE A 225 -8.51 -27.09 20.98
CA ILE A 225 -8.59 -25.66 20.67
C ILE A 225 -10.03 -25.25 20.38
N ALA A 226 -10.77 -26.00 19.56
CA ALA A 226 -12.17 -25.74 19.25
C ALA A 226 -13.03 -25.79 20.53
N ALA A 227 -12.78 -26.76 21.41
CA ALA A 227 -13.50 -26.87 22.68
C ALA A 227 -13.22 -25.69 23.64
N ARG A 228 -11.98 -25.17 23.68
CA ARG A 228 -11.59 -24.03 24.54
C ARG A 228 -12.05 -22.68 23.98
N SER A 229 -11.85 -22.47 22.69
CA SER A 229 -12.12 -21.18 22.02
C SER A 229 -13.55 -21.03 21.52
N GLY A 230 -14.26 -22.15 21.31
CA GLY A 230 -15.56 -22.15 20.64
C GLY A 230 -15.47 -21.79 19.15
N VAL A 231 -14.29 -21.96 18.54
CA VAL A 231 -14.01 -21.66 17.13
C VAL A 231 -13.62 -22.95 16.41
N GLU A 232 -14.40 -23.30 15.39
CA GLU A 232 -14.02 -24.31 14.41
C GLU A 232 -13.21 -23.63 13.31
N PHE A 233 -11.91 -23.92 13.24
CA PHE A 233 -11.04 -23.37 12.21
C PHE A 233 -11.27 -24.07 10.85
N PRO A 234 -11.20 -23.33 9.74
CA PRO A 234 -11.32 -23.90 8.40
C PRO A 234 -10.38 -25.10 8.15
N PRO A 235 -10.81 -26.16 7.44
CA PRO A 235 -9.99 -27.36 7.21
C PRO A 235 -8.66 -27.09 6.49
N ASP A 236 -8.66 -26.18 5.52
CA ASP A 236 -7.51 -25.67 4.77
C ASP A 236 -6.49 -24.99 5.70
N TYR A 237 -6.96 -24.09 6.56
CA TYR A 237 -6.12 -23.43 7.55
C TYR A 237 -5.46 -24.44 8.50
N ARG A 238 -6.22 -25.42 9.00
CA ARG A 238 -5.68 -26.46 9.90
C ARG A 238 -4.59 -27.28 9.23
N ARG A 239 -4.80 -27.69 7.97
CA ARG A 239 -3.80 -28.43 7.18
C ARG A 239 -2.55 -27.60 6.93
N PHE A 240 -2.72 -26.34 6.53
CA PHE A 240 -1.61 -25.42 6.33
C PHE A 240 -0.79 -25.28 7.61
N TYR A 241 -1.46 -25.05 8.73
CA TYR A 241 -0.83 -24.83 10.02
C TYR A 241 -0.16 -26.09 10.58
N ASP A 242 -0.76 -27.28 10.43
CA ASP A 242 -0.12 -28.54 10.81
C ASP A 242 1.12 -28.85 9.95
N ALA A 243 1.16 -28.34 8.72
CA ALA A 243 2.26 -28.62 7.80
C ALA A 243 3.42 -27.62 7.94
N LEU A 244 3.13 -26.33 8.14
CA LEU A 244 4.14 -25.26 8.16
C LEU A 244 4.34 -24.61 9.52
N GLY A 245 3.36 -24.68 10.40
CA GLY A 245 3.36 -23.98 11.68
C GLY A 245 3.19 -22.46 11.54
N PRO A 246 3.34 -21.72 12.65
CA PRO A 246 3.36 -20.25 12.63
C PRO A 246 4.67 -19.73 12.02
N GLY A 247 4.63 -18.56 11.40
CA GLY A 247 5.81 -17.94 10.80
C GLY A 247 5.47 -16.96 9.68
N VAL A 248 6.50 -16.40 9.03
CA VAL A 248 6.32 -15.52 7.86
C VAL A 248 6.20 -16.37 6.60
N PHE A 249 5.11 -16.21 5.88
CA PHE A 249 4.89 -16.78 4.56
C PHE A 249 4.76 -15.65 3.54
N CYS A 250 5.75 -15.53 2.65
CA CYS A 250 5.91 -14.38 1.77
C CYS A 250 6.00 -13.07 2.59
N ASP A 251 4.98 -12.21 2.48
CA ASP A 251 4.81 -10.93 3.17
C ASP A 251 3.71 -10.99 4.25
N ILE A 252 3.26 -12.20 4.62
CA ILE A 252 2.21 -12.39 5.62
C ILE A 252 2.78 -13.14 6.83
N THR A 253 2.64 -12.54 8.01
CA THR A 253 2.89 -13.18 9.30
C THR A 253 1.70 -14.09 9.63
N ILE A 254 1.90 -15.40 9.65
CA ILE A 254 0.89 -16.40 10.01
C ILE A 254 0.95 -16.68 11.51
N VAL A 255 -0.14 -16.36 12.22
CA VAL A 255 -0.28 -16.58 13.66
C VAL A 255 -1.09 -17.83 13.96
N GLY A 256 -0.93 -18.40 15.15
CA GLY A 256 -1.64 -19.62 15.55
C GLY A 256 -2.32 -19.53 16.91
N PRO A 257 -3.40 -20.30 17.14
CA PRO A 257 -4.19 -20.27 18.37
C PRO A 257 -3.38 -20.61 19.64
N GLU A 258 -2.21 -21.23 19.53
CA GLU A 258 -1.37 -21.58 20.69
C GLU A 258 0.13 -21.39 20.41
N ALA A 259 0.46 -20.59 19.39
CA ALA A 259 1.86 -20.29 19.11
C ALA A 259 2.47 -19.42 20.22
N GLN A 260 3.76 -19.62 20.46
CA GLN A 260 4.56 -18.85 21.43
C GLN A 260 5.31 -17.72 20.71
N ASP A 261 6.06 -16.91 21.46
CA ASP A 261 7.01 -15.92 20.92
C ASP A 261 6.41 -14.85 19.98
N GLY A 262 5.20 -14.36 20.30
CA GLY A 262 4.56 -13.27 19.56
C GLY A 262 3.71 -13.69 18.37
N TRP A 263 3.63 -14.99 18.08
CA TRP A 263 2.82 -15.55 16.98
C TRP A 263 1.41 -15.95 17.42
N ASN A 264 0.96 -15.53 18.60
CA ASN A 264 -0.29 -15.99 19.17
C ASN A 264 -1.49 -15.25 18.54
N LEU A 265 -2.41 -16.01 17.97
CA LEU A 265 -3.61 -15.50 17.32
C LEU A 265 -4.51 -14.72 18.28
N TRP A 266 -4.58 -15.12 19.55
CA TRP A 266 -5.42 -14.45 20.54
C TRP A 266 -4.83 -13.11 20.95
N ASP A 267 -3.51 -12.99 21.01
CA ASP A 267 -2.83 -11.71 21.27
C ASP A 267 -3.05 -10.74 20.10
N LEU A 268 -3.01 -11.23 18.86
CA LEU A 268 -3.34 -10.44 17.67
C LEU A 268 -4.81 -9.99 17.67
N LEU A 269 -5.74 -10.89 18.02
CA LEU A 269 -7.16 -10.55 18.16
C LEU A 269 -7.38 -9.46 19.21
N GLN A 270 -6.72 -9.57 20.36
CA GLN A 270 -6.82 -8.58 21.43
C GLN A 270 -6.21 -7.23 21.01
N THR A 271 -5.04 -7.25 20.38
CA THR A 271 -4.39 -6.05 19.84
C THR A 271 -5.25 -5.37 18.79
N GLY A 272 -5.88 -6.14 17.89
CA GLY A 272 -6.83 -5.63 16.91
C GLY A 272 -8.03 -4.97 17.58
N ARG A 273 -8.58 -5.55 18.65
CA ARG A 273 -9.66 -4.91 19.43
C ARG A 273 -9.22 -3.59 20.03
N ASP A 274 -8.04 -3.54 20.65
CA ASP A 274 -7.61 -2.35 21.39
C ASP A 274 -7.16 -1.21 20.45
N ARG A 275 -6.50 -1.53 19.33
CA ARG A 275 -5.97 -0.54 18.37
C ARG A 275 -6.92 -0.18 17.24
N LEU A 276 -7.68 -1.14 16.70
CA LEU A 276 -8.49 -0.93 15.50
C LEU A 276 -9.92 -0.50 15.80
N ILE A 277 -10.52 -0.87 16.95
CA ILE A 277 -11.90 -0.45 17.26
C ILE A 277 -12.07 1.08 17.24
N PRO A 278 -11.11 1.91 17.72
CA PRO A 278 -11.21 3.36 17.62
C PRO A 278 -11.22 3.90 16.17
N SER A 279 -10.54 3.23 15.23
CA SER A 279 -10.38 3.68 13.84
C SER A 279 -11.36 3.01 12.86
N VAL A 280 -11.84 1.80 13.17
CA VAL A 280 -12.83 1.04 12.39
C VAL A 280 -13.95 0.46 13.28
N PRO A 281 -14.80 1.32 13.89
CA PRO A 281 -15.80 0.88 14.88
C PRO A 281 -16.90 -0.04 14.33
N TYR A 282 -16.93 -0.25 13.02
CA TYR A 282 -17.85 -1.13 12.31
C TYR A 282 -17.31 -2.55 12.09
N VAL A 283 -16.01 -2.78 12.32
CA VAL A 283 -15.44 -4.14 12.33
C VAL A 283 -15.66 -4.73 13.71
N ARG A 284 -16.43 -5.82 13.77
CA ARG A 284 -16.61 -6.60 14.99
C ARG A 284 -15.53 -7.67 15.06
N PHE A 285 -15.03 -7.92 16.24
CA PHE A 285 -14.10 -9.01 16.52
C PHE A 285 -14.79 -10.04 17.40
N ARG A 286 -14.45 -11.33 17.26
CA ARG A 286 -14.90 -12.36 18.21
C ARG A 286 -14.63 -11.89 19.66
N PRO A 287 -15.55 -12.11 20.63
CA PRO A 287 -16.69 -13.02 20.59
C PRO A 287 -17.99 -12.50 19.94
N ASP A 288 -18.00 -11.26 19.44
CA ASP A 288 -19.22 -10.62 18.94
C ASP A 288 -19.81 -11.36 17.73
N ALA A 289 -21.13 -11.37 17.59
CA ALA A 289 -21.81 -12.04 16.49
C ALA A 289 -21.39 -11.44 15.13
N GLY A 290 -20.91 -12.30 14.22
CA GLY A 290 -20.34 -11.89 12.94
C GLY A 290 -18.93 -11.30 13.03
N GLY A 291 -18.27 -11.43 14.19
CA GLY A 291 -16.94 -10.90 14.41
C GLY A 291 -15.84 -11.68 13.69
N VAL A 292 -14.88 -10.96 13.13
CA VAL A 292 -13.72 -11.54 12.43
C VAL A 292 -12.69 -12.09 13.42
N ILE A 293 -11.89 -13.04 12.94
CA ILE A 293 -10.73 -13.58 13.64
C ILE A 293 -9.52 -13.32 12.72
N PRO A 294 -8.54 -12.50 13.14
CA PRO A 294 -7.33 -12.32 12.35
C PRO A 294 -6.49 -13.61 12.41
N TRP A 295 -6.02 -14.08 11.27
CA TRP A 295 -5.16 -15.27 11.14
C TRP A 295 -3.73 -14.90 10.71
N GLY A 296 -3.50 -13.62 10.42
CA GLY A 296 -2.19 -13.08 10.12
C GLY A 296 -2.16 -11.55 10.10
N SER A 297 -0.97 -11.00 9.98
CA SER A 297 -0.72 -9.58 9.76
C SER A 297 0.23 -9.39 8.58
N ASP A 298 0.33 -8.16 8.07
CA ASP A 298 1.45 -7.79 7.20
C ASP A 298 2.77 -8.07 7.95
N ALA A 299 3.79 -8.54 7.21
CA ALA A 299 5.13 -8.76 7.75
C ALA A 299 5.99 -7.49 7.72
N GLY A 300 5.45 -6.36 7.27
CA GLY A 300 6.04 -5.02 7.33
C GLY A 300 5.17 -3.99 8.05
#